data_AF-A0A661WMP7-F1
#
_entry.id   AF-A0A661WMP7-F1
#
_cell.length_a   1.000
_cell.length_b   1.000
_cell.length_c   1.000
_cell.angle_alpha   90.00
_cell.angle_beta   90.00
_cell.angle_gamma   90.00
#
_symmetry.space_group_name_H-M   'P 1'
#
loop_
_entity.id
_entity.type
_entity.pdbx_description
1 polymer ?
#
loop_
_entity_poly.entity_id
_entity_poly.type
_entity_poly.pdbx_seq_one_letter_code
_entity_poly.pdbx_strand_id
1 'polypeptide(L)'
;MITEQLKQATRLIKEGKRGQARKLILAEIERDPDNLTTWLWALEVAANEKEKRTIIRKILIIDPLHKGALAYLRNLDERSISADSPERVSPNRLEEISEPPSSKKKSLIAGLLSLAFDWASSLPSGCAWLAIFFGLIVGVFIYTRLNTSFFGLTGTNFNDLVISNSYELISSDERYWEIQFEGIEKTKYLGTVRHAAPIRIQEFAILTHDILVTTGEFSNPDIVNTSVIDHKYFWKSPDVSSPTGSINLIHAVPANKKIFQQLLEIRKWDTVKITGREIFTIKAFQSDETFLGTWTDLGCNTLLVESVTIVKGTEEN
;
A
#
# COMPACT_ATOMS: atom_id res chain seq x y z
N MET A 1 -15.67 -28.18 21.54
CA MET A 1 -16.77 -29.11 21.86
C MET A 1 -18.03 -28.58 21.19
N ILE A 2 -18.84 -29.39 20.50
CA ILE A 2 -20.03 -28.89 19.79
C ILE A 2 -21.15 -28.65 20.81
N THR A 3 -21.60 -27.40 20.93
CA THR A 3 -22.70 -27.02 21.83
C THR A 3 -24.07 -27.45 21.29
N GLU A 4 -25.06 -27.60 22.18
CA GLU A 4 -26.43 -27.93 21.75
C GLU A 4 -27.03 -26.86 20.83
N GLN A 5 -26.66 -25.59 21.01
CA GLN A 5 -27.05 -24.51 20.10
C GLN A 5 -26.48 -24.71 18.70
N LEU A 6 -25.21 -25.09 18.56
CA LEU A 6 -24.59 -25.34 17.26
C LEU A 6 -25.17 -26.60 16.59
N LYS A 7 -25.51 -27.64 17.37
CA LYS A 7 -26.25 -28.81 16.85
C LYS A 7 -27.62 -28.41 16.30
N GLN A 8 -28.36 -27.58 17.05
CA GLN A 8 -29.66 -27.08 16.63
C GLN A 8 -29.55 -26.20 15.37
N ALA A 9 -28.56 -25.32 15.30
CA ALA A 9 -28.29 -24.51 14.11
C ALA A 9 -28.00 -25.39 12.89
N THR A 10 -27.16 -26.40 13.04
CA THR A 10 -26.84 -27.37 11.96
C THR A 10 -28.10 -28.08 11.46
N ARG A 11 -29.01 -28.49 12.36
CA ARG A 11 -30.29 -29.07 11.98
C ARG A 11 -31.16 -28.08 11.20
N LEU A 12 -31.25 -26.84 11.65
CA LEU A 12 -32.00 -25.79 10.96
C LEU A 12 -31.45 -25.48 9.56
N ILE A 13 -30.12 -25.52 9.36
CA ILE A 13 -29.50 -25.40 8.03
C ILE A 13 -29.96 -26.54 7.12
N LYS A 14 -29.94 -27.79 7.61
CA LYS A 14 -30.41 -28.97 6.85
C LYS A 14 -31.90 -28.90 6.50
N GLU A 15 -32.71 -28.27 7.36
CA GLU A 15 -34.13 -28.01 7.13
C GLU A 15 -34.39 -26.78 6.24
N GLY A 16 -33.35 -26.10 5.74
CA GLY A 16 -33.48 -24.88 4.91
C GLY A 16 -33.84 -23.60 5.68
N LYS A 17 -33.96 -23.67 7.01
CA LYS A 17 -34.33 -22.56 7.90
C LYS A 17 -33.13 -21.66 8.23
N ARG A 18 -32.45 -21.13 7.20
CA ARG A 18 -31.18 -20.38 7.32
C ARG A 18 -31.28 -19.16 8.24
N GLY A 19 -32.37 -18.40 8.21
CA GLY A 19 -32.54 -17.22 9.07
C GLY A 19 -32.57 -17.54 10.56
N GLN A 20 -33.16 -18.68 10.94
CA GLN A 20 -33.17 -19.13 12.34
C GLN A 20 -31.81 -19.69 12.75
N ALA A 21 -31.17 -20.48 11.87
CA ALA A 21 -29.82 -20.99 12.11
C ALA A 21 -28.81 -19.86 12.32
N ARG A 22 -28.88 -18.80 11.51
CA ARG A 22 -28.02 -17.62 11.62
C ARG A 22 -28.10 -16.97 12.99
N LYS A 23 -29.30 -16.82 13.56
CA LYS A 23 -29.48 -16.23 14.90
C LYS A 23 -28.76 -17.06 15.98
N LEU A 24 -28.86 -18.39 15.90
CA LEU A 24 -28.18 -19.28 16.84
C LEU A 24 -26.65 -19.24 16.68
N ILE A 25 -26.15 -19.21 15.44
CA ILE A 25 -24.71 -19.13 15.15
C ILE A 25 -24.13 -17.81 15.67
N LEU A 26 -24.81 -16.68 15.47
CA LEU A 26 -24.34 -15.38 15.96
C LEU A 26 -24.29 -15.34 17.50
N ALA A 27 -25.31 -15.87 18.17
CA ALA A 27 -25.31 -15.98 19.63
C ALA A 27 -24.17 -16.88 20.16
N GLU A 28 -23.79 -17.90 19.39
CA GLU A 28 -22.65 -18.76 19.72
C GLU A 28 -21.31 -18.03 19.53
N ILE A 29 -21.16 -17.26 18.44
CA ILE A 29 -19.96 -16.42 18.20
C ILE A 29 -19.78 -15.39 19.31
N GLU A 30 -20.87 -14.78 19.79
CA GLU A 30 -20.82 -13.83 20.91
C GLU A 30 -20.35 -14.50 22.21
N ARG A 31 -20.70 -15.78 22.43
CA ARG A 31 -20.29 -16.53 23.62
C ARG A 31 -18.84 -17.00 23.53
N ASP A 32 -18.41 -17.47 22.36
CA ASP A 32 -17.10 -18.05 22.13
C ASP A 32 -16.54 -17.60 20.76
N PRO A 33 -15.89 -16.42 20.70
CA PRO A 33 -15.43 -15.82 19.45
C PRO A 33 -14.24 -16.55 18.82
N ASP A 34 -13.57 -17.45 19.55
CA ASP A 34 -12.41 -18.20 19.05
C ASP A 34 -12.79 -19.62 18.58
N ASN A 35 -14.09 -19.95 18.57
CA ASN A 35 -14.58 -21.23 18.12
C ASN A 35 -14.55 -21.36 16.59
N LEU A 36 -13.48 -21.96 16.09
CA LEU A 36 -13.28 -22.23 14.66
C LEU A 36 -14.50 -22.92 13.99
N THR A 37 -15.09 -23.90 14.67
CA THR A 37 -16.23 -24.66 14.11
C THR A 37 -17.46 -23.76 13.92
N THR A 38 -17.71 -22.84 14.84
CA THR A 38 -18.83 -21.89 14.75
C THR A 38 -18.64 -20.94 13.56
N TRP A 39 -17.42 -20.43 13.34
CA TRP A 39 -17.11 -19.58 12.19
C TRP A 39 -17.24 -20.32 10.85
N LEU A 40 -16.86 -21.59 10.78
CA LEU A 40 -17.07 -22.42 9.60
C LEU A 40 -18.56 -22.55 9.26
N TRP A 41 -19.43 -22.76 10.26
CA TRP A 41 -20.88 -22.77 10.05
C TRP A 41 -21.46 -21.40 9.71
N ALA A 42 -20.87 -20.31 10.21
CA ALA A 42 -21.28 -18.97 9.84
C ALA A 42 -21.17 -18.72 8.32
N LEU A 43 -20.17 -19.34 7.67
CA LEU A 43 -19.96 -19.21 6.23
C LEU A 43 -21.15 -19.74 5.40
N GLU A 44 -21.82 -20.80 5.87
CA GLU A 44 -22.99 -21.42 5.24
C GLU A 44 -24.26 -20.57 5.31
N VAL A 45 -24.33 -19.64 6.28
CA VAL A 45 -25.50 -18.78 6.54
C VAL A 45 -25.23 -17.30 6.28
N ALA A 46 -24.07 -16.98 5.70
CA ALA A 46 -23.72 -15.63 5.29
C ALA A 46 -24.70 -15.09 4.23
N ALA A 47 -25.12 -13.84 4.37
CA ALA A 47 -26.15 -13.22 3.53
C ALA A 47 -25.61 -12.75 2.18
N ASN A 48 -24.33 -12.39 2.11
CA ASN A 48 -23.68 -11.87 0.92
C ASN A 48 -22.17 -12.15 0.93
N GLU A 49 -21.49 -11.91 -0.19
CA GLU A 49 -20.05 -12.19 -0.33
C GLU A 49 -19.18 -11.34 0.59
N LYS A 50 -19.56 -10.09 0.87
CA LYS A 50 -18.84 -9.22 1.82
C LYS A 50 -18.81 -9.83 3.23
N GLU A 51 -19.93 -10.39 3.67
CA GLU A 51 -20.01 -11.08 4.95
C GLU A 51 -19.17 -12.37 4.95
N LYS A 52 -19.24 -13.16 3.86
CA LYS A 52 -18.39 -14.37 3.71
C LYS A 52 -16.91 -14.04 3.85
N ARG A 53 -16.43 -12.98 3.19
CA ARG A 53 -15.04 -12.53 3.28
C ARG A 53 -14.66 -12.14 4.71
N THR A 54 -15.56 -11.51 5.45
CA THR A 54 -15.34 -11.15 6.86
C THR A 54 -15.20 -12.39 7.73
N ILE A 55 -16.07 -13.38 7.55
CA ILE A 55 -16.03 -14.66 8.26
C ILE A 55 -14.75 -15.45 7.94
N ILE A 56 -14.35 -15.51 6.68
CA ILE A 56 -13.12 -16.19 6.25
C ILE A 56 -11.89 -15.56 6.88
N ARG A 57 -11.80 -14.23 6.94
CA ARG A 57 -10.70 -13.56 7.65
C ARG A 57 -10.66 -13.93 9.13
N LYS A 58 -11.81 -14.08 9.79
CA LYS A 58 -11.87 -14.55 11.17
C LYS A 58 -11.39 -15.99 11.32
N ILE A 59 -11.79 -16.88 10.40
CA ILE A 59 -11.28 -18.25 10.35
C ILE A 59 -9.75 -18.26 10.24
N LEU A 60 -9.18 -17.45 9.35
CA LEU A 60 -7.73 -17.38 9.13
C LEU A 60 -6.95 -16.71 10.27
N ILE A 61 -7.61 -15.91 11.11
CA ILE A 61 -7.00 -15.40 12.35
C ILE A 61 -6.87 -16.53 13.38
N ILE A 62 -7.88 -17.40 13.48
CA ILE A 62 -7.91 -18.52 14.44
C ILE A 62 -7.02 -19.68 13.96
N ASP A 63 -7.11 -20.02 12.66
CA ASP A 63 -6.33 -21.06 11.99
C ASP A 63 -5.75 -20.51 10.66
N PRO A 64 -4.53 -19.93 10.70
CA PRO A 64 -3.88 -19.36 9.52
C PRO A 64 -3.59 -20.36 8.39
N LEU A 65 -3.55 -21.66 8.70
CA LEU A 65 -3.24 -22.72 7.73
C LEU A 65 -4.50 -23.44 7.25
N HIS A 66 -5.69 -22.88 7.51
CA HIS A 66 -6.96 -23.47 7.13
C HIS A 66 -7.14 -23.48 5.60
N LYS A 67 -6.71 -24.57 4.96
CA LYS A 67 -6.69 -24.76 3.50
C LYS A 67 -8.00 -24.40 2.81
N GLY A 68 -9.14 -24.80 3.39
CA GLY A 68 -10.45 -24.52 2.80
C GLY A 68 -10.83 -23.03 2.82
N ALA A 69 -10.37 -22.29 3.83
CA ALA A 69 -10.67 -20.87 3.97
C ALA A 69 -9.80 -20.03 3.02
N LEU A 70 -8.52 -20.40 2.88
CA LEU A 70 -7.60 -19.83 1.88
C LEU A 70 -8.13 -20.05 0.46
N ALA A 71 -8.52 -21.29 0.12
CA ALA A 71 -9.08 -21.59 -1.19
C ALA A 71 -10.39 -20.84 -1.47
N TYR A 72 -11.26 -20.70 -0.46
CA TYR A 72 -12.51 -19.94 -0.62
C TYR A 72 -12.26 -18.45 -0.82
N LEU A 73 -11.32 -17.86 -0.08
CA LEU A 73 -10.93 -16.46 -0.25
C LEU A 73 -10.48 -16.20 -1.68
N ARG A 74 -9.59 -17.06 -2.20
CA ARG A 74 -9.11 -16.97 -3.58
C ARG A 74 -10.25 -17.00 -4.60
N ASN A 75 -11.21 -17.92 -4.45
CA ASN A 75 -12.36 -18.02 -5.35
C ASN A 75 -13.29 -16.79 -5.31
N LEU A 76 -13.46 -16.16 -4.14
CA LEU A 76 -14.22 -14.92 -4.04
C LEU A 76 -13.52 -13.76 -4.77
N ASP A 77 -12.19 -13.74 -4.67
CA ASP A 77 -11.37 -12.71 -5.30
C ASP A 77 -11.43 -12.84 -6.83
N GLU A 78 -11.30 -14.07 -7.37
CA GLU A 78 -11.46 -14.37 -8.80
C GLU A 78 -12.83 -13.96 -9.36
N ARG A 79 -13.92 -14.16 -8.59
CA ARG A 79 -15.28 -13.77 -9.01
C ARG A 79 -15.47 -12.27 -9.03
N SER A 80 -14.92 -11.56 -8.06
CA SER A 80 -15.02 -10.10 -8.01
C SER A 80 -14.34 -9.46 -9.23
N ILE A 81 -13.21 -10.01 -9.67
CA ILE A 81 -12.48 -9.56 -10.85
C ILE A 81 -13.29 -9.82 -12.13
N SER A 82 -13.98 -10.96 -12.20
CA SER A 82 -14.79 -11.32 -13.37
C SER A 82 -16.08 -10.49 -13.48
N ALA A 83 -16.64 -10.04 -12.36
CA ALA A 83 -17.87 -9.24 -12.33
C ALA A 83 -17.65 -7.77 -12.71
N ASP A 84 -16.44 -7.23 -12.48
CA ASP A 84 -16.07 -5.86 -12.84
C ASP A 84 -15.39 -5.75 -14.22
N SER A 85 -15.24 -6.87 -14.95
CA SER A 85 -14.80 -6.83 -16.34
C SER A 85 -15.87 -6.12 -17.17
N PRO A 86 -15.56 -4.98 -17.82
CA PRO A 86 -16.56 -4.13 -18.44
C PRO A 86 -17.29 -4.91 -19.52
N GLU A 87 -18.56 -5.21 -19.23
CA GLU A 87 -19.52 -5.72 -20.18
C GLU A 87 -19.39 -4.87 -21.45
N ARG A 88 -18.97 -5.52 -22.55
CA ARG A 88 -18.96 -4.94 -23.89
C ARG A 88 -20.31 -4.28 -24.11
N VAL A 89 -20.33 -2.95 -24.06
CA VAL A 89 -21.50 -2.14 -24.42
C VAL A 89 -21.81 -2.46 -25.88
N SER A 90 -22.82 -3.31 -26.07
CA SER A 90 -23.40 -3.59 -27.37
C SER A 90 -24.12 -2.31 -27.84
N PRO A 91 -23.76 -1.76 -29.02
CA PRO A 91 -24.27 -0.47 -29.46
C PRO A 91 -25.65 -0.65 -30.12
N ASN A 92 -26.69 -0.97 -29.34
CA ASN A 92 -28.06 -0.81 -29.82
C ASN A 92 -29.10 -0.96 -28.70
N ARG A 93 -29.33 0.11 -27.92
CA ARG A 93 -30.66 0.41 -27.36
C ARG A 93 -30.73 1.81 -26.76
N LEU A 94 -31.10 2.79 -27.58
CA LEU A 94 -31.64 4.06 -27.10
C LEU A 94 -33.16 3.90 -27.01
N GLU A 95 -33.67 3.62 -25.82
CA GLU A 95 -35.07 3.88 -25.47
C GLU A 95 -35.11 4.76 -24.23
N GLU A 96 -35.33 6.04 -24.53
CA GLU A 96 -36.11 7.05 -23.82
C GLU A 96 -36.84 6.59 -22.54
N ILE A 97 -36.35 7.05 -21.38
CA ILE A 97 -37.15 7.17 -20.15
C ILE A 97 -36.87 8.54 -19.54
N SER A 98 -37.93 9.36 -19.50
CA SER A 98 -37.99 10.68 -18.90
C SER A 98 -38.47 10.57 -17.45
N GLU A 99 -37.82 11.26 -16.51
CA GLU A 99 -38.38 11.61 -15.20
C GLU A 99 -37.50 12.67 -14.46
N PRO A 100 -37.97 13.32 -13.37
CA PRO A 100 -38.27 14.76 -13.31
C PRO A 100 -37.25 15.59 -12.50
N PRO A 101 -37.38 16.94 -12.46
CA PRO A 101 -36.30 17.81 -11.99
C PRO A 101 -36.18 17.84 -10.47
N SER A 102 -35.02 17.42 -9.95
CA SER A 102 -34.65 17.60 -8.54
C SER A 102 -33.94 18.94 -8.31
N SER A 103 -34.29 19.57 -7.19
CA SER A 103 -33.98 20.95 -6.81
C SER A 103 -32.48 21.21 -6.62
N LYS A 104 -31.94 22.15 -7.40
CA LYS A 104 -30.54 22.62 -7.32
C LYS A 104 -30.27 23.42 -6.04
N LYS A 105 -29.50 22.84 -5.11
CA LYS A 105 -28.65 23.64 -4.21
C LYS A 105 -27.47 24.18 -5.04
N LYS A 106 -27.43 25.49 -5.25
CA LYS A 106 -26.35 26.18 -5.96
C LYS A 106 -25.05 26.03 -5.16
N SER A 107 -24.19 25.12 -5.61
CA SER A 107 -22.83 24.93 -5.10
C SER A 107 -21.96 26.11 -5.53
N LEU A 108 -21.36 26.80 -4.56
CA LEU A 108 -20.36 27.87 -4.76
C LEU A 108 -19.17 27.41 -5.63
N ILE A 109 -18.91 26.10 -5.73
CA ILE A 109 -17.84 25.52 -6.54
C ILE A 109 -18.15 25.63 -8.05
N ALA A 110 -19.43 25.62 -8.43
CA ALA A 110 -19.83 25.73 -9.84
C ALA A 110 -19.49 27.11 -10.44
N GLY A 111 -19.48 28.18 -9.62
CA GLY A 111 -19.12 29.53 -10.08
C GLY A 111 -17.62 29.74 -10.26
N LEU A 112 -16.78 29.05 -9.49
CA LEU A 112 -15.33 29.09 -9.66
C LEU A 112 -14.88 28.30 -10.91
N LEU A 113 -15.54 27.17 -11.19
CA LEU A 113 -15.25 26.37 -12.38
C LEU A 113 -15.67 27.07 -13.67
N SER A 114 -16.80 27.80 -13.68
CA SER A 114 -17.22 28.54 -14.88
C SER A 114 -16.25 29.68 -15.21
N LEU A 115 -15.74 30.40 -14.21
CA LEU A 115 -14.75 31.47 -14.43
C LEU A 115 -13.41 30.95 -14.97
N ALA A 116 -12.96 29.76 -14.53
CA ALA A 116 -11.77 29.13 -15.08
C ALA A 116 -11.99 28.66 -16.53
N PHE A 117 -13.18 28.17 -16.85
CA PHE A 117 -13.54 27.71 -18.20
C PHE A 117 -13.68 28.90 -19.17
N ASP A 118 -14.32 29.99 -18.74
CA ASP A 118 -14.49 31.20 -19.53
C ASP A 118 -13.13 31.86 -19.81
N TRP A 119 -12.24 31.93 -18.81
CA TRP A 119 -10.87 32.41 -19.00
C TRP A 119 -10.07 31.53 -19.96
N ALA A 120 -10.13 30.20 -19.82
CA ALA A 120 -9.44 29.26 -20.69
C ALA A 120 -9.95 29.31 -22.14
N SER A 121 -11.25 29.55 -22.35
CA SER A 121 -11.85 29.64 -23.68
C SER A 121 -11.56 30.97 -24.40
N SER A 122 -11.23 32.04 -23.63
CA SER A 122 -10.90 33.36 -24.15
C SER A 122 -9.44 33.54 -24.59
N LEU A 123 -8.58 32.62 -24.17
CA LEU A 123 -7.18 32.61 -24.57
C LEU A 123 -7.07 32.16 -26.04
N PRO A 124 -6.25 32.81 -26.89
CA PRO A 124 -5.91 32.27 -28.20
C PRO A 124 -5.51 30.81 -28.03
N SER A 125 -6.01 29.92 -28.89
CA SER A 125 -5.85 28.46 -28.74
C SER A 125 -4.41 28.02 -28.43
N GLY A 126 -3.39 28.76 -28.88
CA GLY A 126 -1.99 28.54 -28.53
C GLY A 126 -1.64 28.69 -27.04
N CYS A 127 -2.27 29.62 -26.31
CA CYS A 127 -2.02 29.83 -24.88
C CYS A 127 -2.58 28.69 -24.01
N ALA A 128 -3.71 28.10 -24.39
CA ALA A 128 -4.28 26.94 -23.69
C ALA A 128 -3.34 25.72 -23.79
N TRP A 129 -2.77 25.46 -24.98
CA TRP A 129 -1.79 24.38 -25.17
C TRP A 129 -0.51 24.59 -24.35
N LEU A 130 -0.01 25.83 -24.28
CA LEU A 130 1.15 26.16 -23.44
C LEU A 130 0.87 25.94 -21.95
N ALA A 131 -0.32 26.31 -21.48
CA ALA A 131 -0.72 26.08 -20.09
C ALA A 131 -0.81 24.58 -19.76
N ILE A 132 -1.41 23.77 -20.65
CA ILE A 132 -1.46 22.30 -20.49
C ILE A 132 -0.05 21.71 -20.48
N PHE A 133 0.80 22.12 -21.44
CA PHE A 133 2.18 21.64 -21.53
C PHE A 133 2.99 21.99 -20.28
N PHE A 134 2.87 23.22 -19.79
CA PHE A 134 3.52 23.64 -18.54
C PHE A 134 2.99 22.85 -17.34
N GLY A 135 1.68 22.62 -17.28
CA GLY A 135 1.06 21.76 -16.26
C GLY A 135 1.60 20.33 -16.28
N LEU A 136 1.80 19.75 -17.46
CA LEU A 136 2.42 18.42 -17.62
C LEU A 136 3.88 18.42 -17.16
N ILE A 137 4.68 19.43 -17.53
CA ILE A 137 6.07 19.55 -17.07
C ILE A 137 6.14 19.66 -15.55
N VAL A 138 5.32 20.52 -14.95
CA VAL A 138 5.26 20.68 -13.49
C VAL A 138 4.78 19.39 -12.82
N GLY A 139 3.78 18.71 -13.38
CA GLY A 139 3.30 17.42 -12.90
C GLY A 139 4.37 16.34 -12.92
N VAL A 140 5.10 16.21 -14.04
CA VAL A 140 6.24 15.28 -14.18
C VAL A 140 7.38 15.67 -13.24
N PHE A 141 7.65 16.95 -13.05
CA PHE A 141 8.66 17.42 -12.10
C PHE A 141 8.27 17.04 -10.66
N ILE A 142 7.04 17.34 -10.24
CA ILE A 142 6.53 16.97 -8.91
C ILE A 142 6.59 15.46 -8.72
N TYR A 143 6.11 14.69 -9.71
CA TYR A 143 6.16 13.24 -9.70
C TYR A 143 7.60 12.74 -9.53
N THR A 144 8.53 13.17 -10.37
CA THR A 144 9.89 12.63 -10.37
C THR A 144 10.80 13.16 -9.25
N ARG A 145 10.51 14.33 -8.67
CA ARG A 145 11.43 15.02 -7.74
C ARG A 145 10.93 15.13 -6.31
N LEU A 146 9.62 15.13 -6.08
CA LEU A 146 9.08 15.30 -4.73
C LEU A 146 8.78 13.95 -4.10
N ASN A 147 9.03 13.86 -2.79
CA ASN A 147 8.66 12.73 -1.96
C ASN A 147 7.14 12.76 -1.65
N THR A 148 6.34 12.41 -2.65
CA THR A 148 4.87 12.44 -2.59
C THR A 148 4.27 11.18 -3.19
N SER A 149 3.12 10.75 -2.66
CA SER A 149 2.34 9.63 -3.17
C SER A 149 1.52 9.97 -4.44
N PHE A 150 1.56 11.24 -4.88
CA PHE A 150 0.87 11.78 -6.06
C PHE A 150 -0.56 11.20 -6.23
N PHE A 151 -1.43 11.47 -5.26
CA PHE A 151 -2.83 10.99 -5.24
C PHE A 151 -2.99 9.47 -5.21
N GLY A 152 -2.01 8.73 -4.68
CA GLY A 152 -2.03 7.27 -4.67
C GLY A 152 -1.70 6.64 -6.01
N LEU A 153 -1.28 7.44 -7.00
CA LEU A 153 -0.80 6.93 -8.29
C LEU A 153 0.57 6.27 -8.19
N THR A 154 1.25 6.38 -7.05
CA THR A 154 2.58 5.82 -6.83
C THR A 154 2.59 4.89 -5.62
N GLY A 155 2.96 3.63 -5.86
CA GLY A 155 3.12 2.59 -4.84
C GLY A 155 1.87 1.73 -4.65
N THR A 156 2.02 0.60 -3.97
CA THR A 156 0.89 -0.27 -3.63
C THR A 156 -0.03 0.41 -2.62
N ASN A 157 -1.34 0.26 -2.78
CA ASN A 157 -2.29 0.65 -1.75
C ASN A 157 -2.13 -0.29 -0.55
N PHE A 158 -1.53 0.21 0.53
CA PHE A 158 -1.28 -0.55 1.75
C PHE A 158 -2.54 -1.11 2.43
N ASN A 159 -3.74 -0.63 2.06
CA ASN A 159 -4.99 -1.21 2.57
C ASN A 159 -5.32 -2.56 1.91
N ASP A 160 -4.75 -2.82 0.74
CA ASP A 160 -5.01 -4.00 -0.07
C ASP A 160 -3.92 -5.06 0.14
N LEU A 161 -2.87 -4.73 0.91
CA LEU A 161 -1.81 -5.65 1.27
C LEU A 161 -2.24 -6.62 2.37
N VAL A 162 -1.99 -7.90 2.15
CA VAL A 162 -2.01 -8.94 3.17
C VAL A 162 -0.57 -9.23 3.55
N ILE A 163 -0.23 -8.97 4.81
CA ILE A 163 1.12 -9.11 5.33
C ILE A 163 1.13 -10.25 6.34
N SER A 164 2.01 -11.25 6.15
CA SER A 164 2.19 -12.33 7.12
C SER A 164 2.79 -11.81 8.43
N ASN A 165 2.54 -12.50 9.54
CA ASN A 165 3.08 -12.10 10.85
C ASN A 165 4.63 -12.07 10.88
N SER A 166 5.29 -12.90 10.05
CA SER A 166 6.76 -12.93 9.95
C SER A 166 7.31 -11.88 8.98
N TYR A 167 6.45 -11.23 8.19
CA TYR A 167 6.81 -10.37 7.06
C TYR A 167 7.53 -11.07 5.92
N GLU A 168 7.64 -12.40 5.94
CA GLU A 168 8.29 -13.18 4.88
C GLU A 168 7.40 -13.36 3.64
N LEU A 169 6.10 -13.08 3.78
CA LEU A 169 5.16 -13.10 2.67
C LEU A 169 4.27 -11.86 2.74
N ILE A 170 4.29 -11.09 1.65
CA ILE A 170 3.39 -9.96 1.45
C ILE A 170 2.65 -10.21 0.14
N SER A 171 1.35 -9.97 0.09
CA SER A 171 0.57 -10.11 -1.15
C SER A 171 -0.42 -8.97 -1.35
N SER A 172 -0.75 -8.70 -2.60
CA SER A 172 -1.88 -7.90 -3.06
C SER A 172 -2.78 -8.75 -3.95
N ASP A 173 -3.81 -8.15 -4.56
CA ASP A 173 -4.69 -8.85 -5.51
C ASP A 173 -3.94 -9.33 -6.78
N GLU A 174 -2.89 -8.61 -7.20
CA GLU A 174 -2.17 -8.89 -8.46
C GLU A 174 -0.83 -9.61 -8.27
N ARG A 175 -0.21 -9.49 -7.09
CA ARG A 175 1.19 -9.90 -6.88
C ARG A 175 1.41 -10.43 -5.47
N TYR A 176 2.46 -11.24 -5.31
CA TYR A 176 3.00 -11.54 -3.99
C TYR A 176 4.52 -11.47 -4.01
N TRP A 177 5.07 -11.26 -2.82
CA TRP A 177 6.49 -11.09 -2.57
C TRP A 177 6.92 -12.03 -1.45
N GLU A 178 7.94 -12.83 -1.73
CA GLU A 178 8.65 -13.62 -0.72
C GLU A 178 9.87 -12.83 -0.25
N ILE A 179 9.97 -12.60 1.06
CA ILE A 179 11.02 -11.80 1.67
C ILE A 179 11.89 -12.70 2.53
N GLN A 180 13.19 -12.67 2.26
CA GLN A 180 14.19 -13.31 3.10
C GLN A 180 14.99 -12.25 3.85
N PHE A 181 15.04 -12.36 5.17
CA PHE A 181 15.82 -11.46 6.02
C PHE A 181 17.26 -11.95 6.18
N GLU A 182 18.20 -11.01 6.38
CA GLU A 182 19.60 -11.35 6.73
C GLU A 182 19.70 -11.94 8.15
N GLY A 183 18.78 -11.53 9.04
CA GLY A 183 18.74 -11.98 10.42
C GLY A 183 17.48 -11.59 11.17
N ILE A 184 17.49 -11.86 12.48
CA ILE A 184 16.40 -11.50 13.41
C ILE A 184 16.62 -10.14 14.07
N GLU A 185 17.85 -9.65 14.07
CA GLU A 185 18.21 -8.40 14.72
C GLU A 185 17.68 -7.19 13.97
N LYS A 186 17.47 -6.10 14.70
CA LYS A 186 17.03 -4.83 14.13
C LYS A 186 18.23 -3.91 13.91
N THR A 187 18.33 -3.34 12.72
CA THR A 187 19.30 -2.30 12.42
C THR A 187 18.70 -0.94 12.70
N LYS A 188 19.55 0.00 13.14
CA LYS A 188 19.18 1.38 13.41
C LYS A 188 20.09 2.31 12.62
N TYR A 189 19.49 3.15 11.79
CA TYR A 189 20.14 4.25 11.08
C TYR A 189 19.78 5.57 11.76
N LEU A 190 20.80 6.34 12.16
CA LEU A 190 20.65 7.67 12.73
C LEU A 190 21.55 8.63 11.96
N GLY A 191 20.99 9.68 11.38
CA GLY A 191 21.78 10.65 10.63
C GLY A 191 20.94 11.65 9.86
N THR A 192 21.62 12.45 9.04
CA THR A 192 21.03 13.50 8.19
C THR A 192 20.62 12.91 6.85
N VAL A 193 19.40 13.20 6.42
CA VAL A 193 18.87 12.76 5.12
C VAL A 193 19.45 13.62 4.01
N ARG A 194 20.22 13.02 3.12
CA ARG A 194 20.82 13.68 1.95
C ARG A 194 20.03 13.49 0.67
N HIS A 195 19.18 12.47 0.63
CA HIS A 195 18.27 12.15 -0.45
C HIS A 195 17.05 11.39 0.10
N ALA A 196 15.86 11.71 -0.39
CA ALA A 196 14.63 10.96 -0.13
C ALA A 196 13.75 11.03 -1.37
N ALA A 197 13.51 9.90 -2.02
CA ALA A 197 12.67 9.82 -3.21
C ALA A 197 11.88 8.50 -3.23
N PRO A 198 10.67 8.48 -3.80
CA PRO A 198 9.89 7.27 -3.92
C PRO A 198 10.48 6.33 -4.99
N ILE A 199 10.48 5.03 -4.69
CA ILE A 199 10.82 3.95 -5.63
C ILE A 199 9.57 3.64 -6.47
N ARG A 200 9.75 3.44 -7.77
CA ARG A 200 8.65 3.22 -8.72
C ARG A 200 8.94 2.06 -9.67
N ILE A 201 9.22 0.90 -9.08
CA ILE A 201 9.41 -0.34 -9.80
C ILE A 201 8.14 -1.18 -9.61
N GLN A 202 7.40 -1.44 -10.68
CA GLN A 202 6.08 -2.03 -10.60
C GLN A 202 6.12 -3.46 -10.02
N GLU A 203 7.15 -4.21 -10.37
CA GLU A 203 7.42 -5.58 -9.91
C GLU A 203 7.71 -5.61 -8.41
N PHE A 204 8.30 -4.55 -7.87
CA PHE A 204 8.66 -4.42 -6.46
C PHE A 204 7.93 -3.26 -5.80
N ALA A 205 6.62 -3.15 -6.02
CA ALA A 205 5.82 -2.03 -5.52
C ALA A 205 5.75 -1.90 -3.98
N ILE A 206 6.21 -2.92 -3.25
CA ILE A 206 6.42 -2.87 -1.79
C ILE A 206 7.69 -2.11 -1.37
N LEU A 207 8.64 -1.90 -2.29
CA LEU A 207 9.76 -0.97 -2.11
C LEU A 207 9.26 0.43 -2.40
N THR A 208 9.25 1.27 -1.37
CA THR A 208 8.54 2.55 -1.43
C THR A 208 9.46 3.75 -1.55
N HIS A 209 10.65 3.73 -0.95
CA HIS A 209 11.53 4.90 -0.88
C HIS A 209 13.01 4.52 -0.93
N ASP A 210 13.79 5.37 -1.59
CA ASP A 210 15.24 5.48 -1.46
C ASP A 210 15.54 6.61 -0.47
N ILE A 211 16.22 6.30 0.64
CA ILE A 211 16.58 7.27 1.66
C ILE A 211 18.08 7.20 1.94
N LEU A 212 18.82 8.24 1.58
CA LEU A 212 20.25 8.34 1.85
C LEU A 212 20.47 9.00 3.22
N VAL A 213 20.86 8.22 4.22
CA VAL A 213 21.15 8.69 5.58
C VAL A 213 22.66 8.77 5.77
N THR A 214 23.16 9.94 6.16
CA THR A 214 24.60 10.16 6.35
C THR A 214 24.94 10.68 7.75
N THR A 215 26.19 10.50 8.17
CA THR A 215 26.76 11.07 9.40
C THR A 215 28.14 11.67 9.14
N GLY A 216 28.65 12.48 10.07
CA GLY A 216 30.00 13.05 9.98
C GLY A 216 30.18 13.94 8.75
N GLU A 217 31.33 13.81 8.07
CA GLU A 217 31.66 14.60 6.89
C GLU A 217 30.75 14.28 5.70
N PHE A 218 30.21 13.06 5.61
CA PHE A 218 29.20 12.71 4.58
C PHE A 218 27.88 13.50 4.72
N SER A 219 27.63 14.14 5.86
CA SER A 219 26.47 15.03 6.04
C SER A 219 26.74 16.47 5.59
N ASN A 220 28.01 16.87 5.44
CA ASN A 220 28.38 18.24 5.08
C ASN A 220 28.46 18.40 3.55
N PRO A 221 27.61 19.22 2.90
CA PRO A 221 27.63 19.41 1.45
C PRO A 221 28.87 20.13 0.92
N ASP A 222 29.56 20.89 1.78
CA ASP A 222 30.77 21.62 1.40
C ASP A 222 31.99 20.69 1.34
N ILE A 223 31.92 19.53 2.02
CA ILE A 223 32.97 18.50 2.02
C ILE A 223 32.61 17.38 1.04
N VAL A 224 31.40 16.83 1.15
CA VAL A 224 30.97 15.68 0.35
C VAL A 224 29.71 16.01 -0.46
N ASN A 225 29.84 15.92 -1.78
CA ASN A 225 28.70 15.91 -2.68
C ASN A 225 28.20 14.47 -2.86
N THR A 226 26.89 14.28 -2.73
CA THR A 226 26.23 12.98 -2.78
C THR A 226 25.10 13.00 -3.80
N SER A 227 24.96 11.96 -4.61
CA SER A 227 23.82 11.76 -5.51
C SER A 227 23.29 10.35 -5.41
N VAL A 228 22.01 10.16 -5.76
CA VAL A 228 21.39 8.85 -5.92
C VAL A 228 20.84 8.76 -7.34
N ILE A 229 21.25 7.73 -8.08
CA ILE A 229 20.87 7.47 -9.46
C ILE A 229 20.65 5.96 -9.58
N ASP A 230 19.51 5.55 -10.13
CA ASP A 230 19.20 4.14 -10.37
C ASP A 230 19.40 3.28 -9.11
N HIS A 231 18.81 3.72 -8.00
CA HIS A 231 18.89 3.05 -6.69
C HIS A 231 20.31 2.85 -6.15
N LYS A 232 21.31 3.59 -6.67
CA LYS A 232 22.70 3.56 -6.19
C LYS A 232 23.13 4.95 -5.77
N TYR A 233 23.88 5.02 -4.68
CA TYR A 233 24.47 6.27 -4.25
C TYR A 233 25.88 6.44 -4.82
N PHE A 234 26.23 7.69 -5.10
CA PHE A 234 27.56 8.11 -5.51
C PHE A 234 27.98 9.27 -4.63
N TRP A 235 29.26 9.38 -4.34
CA TRP A 235 29.81 10.50 -3.60
C TRP A 235 31.13 10.96 -4.19
N LYS A 236 31.44 12.25 -3.98
CA LYS A 236 32.72 12.86 -4.35
C LYS A 236 33.09 13.90 -3.30
N SER A 237 34.38 13.97 -2.97
CA SER A 237 34.97 14.99 -2.12
C SER A 237 36.20 15.57 -2.85
N PRO A 238 36.29 16.90 -3.04
CA PRO A 238 37.42 17.52 -3.74
C PRO A 238 38.70 17.50 -2.89
N ASP A 239 38.56 17.70 -1.57
CA ASP A 239 39.69 17.98 -0.67
C ASP A 239 39.99 16.84 0.32
N VAL A 240 39.06 15.89 0.50
CA VAL A 240 39.18 14.80 1.49
C VAL A 240 39.06 13.45 0.80
N SER A 241 40.15 12.68 0.75
CA SER A 241 40.18 11.35 0.11
C SER A 241 39.45 10.26 0.90
N SER A 242 39.23 10.47 2.21
CA SER A 242 38.59 9.49 3.10
C SER A 242 37.71 10.21 4.13
N PRO A 243 36.54 10.72 3.73
CA PRO A 243 35.63 11.38 4.64
C PRO A 243 35.21 10.45 5.80
N THR A 244 35.12 11.01 6.99
CA THR A 244 34.72 10.33 8.22
C THR A 244 33.19 10.30 8.37
N GLY A 245 32.69 9.29 9.06
CA GLY A 245 31.24 9.05 9.25
C GLY A 245 30.73 7.88 8.41
N SER A 246 29.44 7.89 8.12
CA SER A 246 28.74 6.81 7.41
C SER A 246 27.87 7.34 6.30
N ILE A 247 27.66 6.54 5.26
CA ILE A 247 26.71 6.78 4.17
C ILE A 247 25.94 5.49 3.91
N ASN A 248 24.61 5.53 4.07
CA ASN A 248 23.75 4.36 3.90
C ASN A 248 22.57 4.73 3.03
N LEU A 249 22.37 4.02 1.92
CA LEU A 249 21.19 4.15 1.08
C LEU A 249 20.19 3.07 1.47
N ILE A 250 19.05 3.47 2.02
CA ILE A 250 18.00 2.59 2.51
C ILE A 250 16.91 2.47 1.45
N HIS A 251 16.69 1.25 0.95
CA HIS A 251 15.52 0.85 0.16
C HIS A 251 14.43 0.37 1.10
N ALA A 252 13.40 1.20 1.30
CA ALA A 252 12.44 1.02 2.38
C ALA A 252 11.22 0.18 1.98
N VAL A 253 11.02 -0.94 2.68
CA VAL A 253 9.74 -1.68 2.74
C VAL A 253 9.03 -1.32 4.05
N PRO A 254 7.95 -0.52 4.05
CA PRO A 254 7.31 -0.11 5.29
C PRO A 254 6.45 -1.25 5.87
N ALA A 255 6.55 -1.48 7.18
CA ALA A 255 5.83 -2.55 7.86
C ALA A 255 4.30 -2.38 7.85
N ASN A 256 3.79 -1.18 7.61
CA ASN A 256 2.36 -0.89 7.48
C ASN A 256 2.13 0.51 6.89
N LYS A 257 0.85 0.83 6.64
CA LYS A 257 0.41 2.14 6.12
C LYS A 257 0.88 3.33 6.94
N LYS A 258 0.93 3.23 8.27
CA LYS A 258 1.38 4.34 9.13
C LYS A 258 2.86 4.64 8.88
N ILE A 259 3.70 3.61 8.81
CA ILE A 259 5.12 3.79 8.48
C ILE A 259 5.30 4.37 7.08
N PHE A 260 4.53 3.89 6.09
CA PHE A 260 4.56 4.46 4.75
C PHE A 260 4.27 5.97 4.74
N GLN A 261 3.26 6.43 5.48
CA GLN A 261 2.96 7.86 5.60
C GLN A 261 4.11 8.63 6.28
N GLN A 262 4.73 8.07 7.31
CA GLN A 262 5.89 8.70 7.95
C GLN A 262 7.10 8.82 7.03
N LEU A 263 7.33 7.85 6.13
CA LEU A 263 8.39 7.93 5.12
C LEU A 263 8.14 9.06 4.10
N LEU A 264 6.88 9.30 3.73
CA LEU A 264 6.49 10.42 2.86
C LEU A 264 6.70 11.79 3.51
N GLU A 265 6.77 11.87 4.84
CA GLU A 265 7.04 13.11 5.56
C GLU A 265 8.52 13.50 5.53
N ILE A 266 9.43 12.53 5.33
CA ILE A 266 10.88 12.78 5.31
C ILE A 266 11.23 13.77 4.19
N ARG A 267 12.03 14.77 4.54
CA ARG A 267 12.60 15.77 3.65
C ARG A 267 14.11 15.69 3.65
N LYS A 268 14.72 16.21 2.59
CA LYS A 268 16.16 16.45 2.56
C LYS A 268 16.53 17.38 3.71
N TRP A 269 17.62 17.07 4.39
CA TRP A 269 18.17 17.74 5.57
C TRP A 269 17.51 17.42 6.92
N ASP A 270 16.46 16.60 6.94
CA ASP A 270 15.94 16.08 8.21
C ASP A 270 17.00 15.22 8.90
N THR A 271 17.10 15.32 10.22
CA THR A 271 17.76 14.29 11.01
C THR A 271 16.75 13.21 11.34
N VAL A 272 17.04 11.96 11.01
CA VAL A 272 16.12 10.84 11.18
C VAL A 272 16.74 9.72 11.99
N LYS A 273 15.87 9.00 12.71
CA LYS A 273 16.15 7.67 13.25
C LYS A 273 15.20 6.69 12.55
N ILE A 274 15.75 5.78 11.78
CA ILE A 274 15.04 4.70 11.09
C ILE A 274 15.46 3.38 11.73
N THR A 275 14.50 2.51 12.05
CA THR A 275 14.79 1.19 12.63
C THR A 275 13.94 0.13 11.95
N GLY A 276 14.54 -1.02 11.67
CA GLY A 276 13.92 -2.09 10.91
C GLY A 276 14.74 -3.37 10.89
N ARG A 277 14.35 -4.34 10.06
CA ARG A 277 15.08 -5.60 9.84
C ARG A 277 15.65 -5.65 8.43
N GLU A 278 16.91 -6.03 8.29
CA GLU A 278 17.59 -6.12 7.00
C GLU A 278 17.02 -7.26 6.15
N ILE A 279 16.69 -6.93 4.91
CA ILE A 279 16.17 -7.83 3.90
C ILE A 279 17.34 -8.24 3.00
N PHE A 280 17.60 -9.54 2.95
CA PHE A 280 18.60 -10.11 2.06
C PHE A 280 18.11 -10.15 0.61
N THR A 281 16.90 -10.68 0.41
CA THR A 281 16.29 -10.76 -0.94
C THR A 281 14.77 -10.59 -0.88
N ILE A 282 14.22 -10.08 -1.99
CA ILE A 282 12.78 -10.05 -2.26
C ILE A 282 12.55 -10.74 -3.60
N LYS A 283 11.74 -11.78 -3.66
CA LYS A 283 11.29 -12.38 -4.92
C LYS A 283 9.88 -11.92 -5.21
N ALA A 284 9.63 -11.45 -6.42
CA ALA A 284 8.32 -10.98 -6.85
C ALA A 284 7.66 -11.99 -7.79
N PHE A 285 6.36 -12.20 -7.60
CA PHE A 285 5.53 -13.09 -8.38
C PHE A 285 4.20 -12.41 -8.72
N GLN A 286 3.59 -12.78 -9.84
CA GLN A 286 2.18 -12.51 -10.10
C GLN A 286 1.29 -13.45 -9.29
N SER A 287 0.00 -13.13 -9.17
CA SER A 287 -0.99 -13.96 -8.50
C SER A 287 -1.20 -15.35 -9.14
N ASP A 288 -0.79 -15.53 -10.41
CA ASP A 288 -0.75 -16.81 -11.11
C ASP A 288 0.58 -17.59 -10.93
N GLU A 289 1.42 -17.17 -9.98
CA GLU A 289 2.75 -17.71 -9.68
C GLU A 289 3.84 -17.43 -10.74
N THR A 290 3.55 -16.60 -11.75
CA THR A 290 4.58 -16.15 -12.71
C THR A 290 5.66 -15.34 -12.00
N PHE A 291 6.92 -15.81 -12.05
CA PHE A 291 8.06 -15.11 -11.48
C PHE A 291 8.38 -13.82 -12.26
N LEU A 292 8.46 -12.70 -11.53
CA LEU A 292 8.72 -11.36 -12.09
C LEU A 292 10.19 -10.94 -11.94
N GLY A 293 10.87 -11.38 -10.88
CA GLY A 293 12.26 -11.04 -10.63
C GLY A 293 12.67 -11.16 -9.17
N THR A 294 13.96 -10.96 -8.93
CA THR A 294 14.56 -10.89 -7.58
C THR A 294 15.19 -9.52 -7.38
N TRP A 295 14.86 -8.87 -6.27
CA TRP A 295 15.60 -7.74 -5.72
C TRP A 295 16.62 -8.27 -4.71
N THR A 296 17.87 -7.90 -4.90
CA THR A 296 18.97 -8.22 -4.00
C THR A 296 19.79 -6.96 -3.78
N ASP A 297 20.23 -6.77 -2.57
CA ASP A 297 21.12 -5.67 -2.24
C ASP A 297 22.51 -5.84 -2.87
N LEU A 298 23.05 -4.79 -3.49
CA LEU A 298 24.38 -4.75 -4.11
C LEU A 298 25.29 -3.71 -3.44
N GLY A 299 25.26 -3.65 -2.11
CA GLY A 299 26.09 -2.74 -1.30
C GLY A 299 25.38 -1.48 -0.80
N CYS A 300 24.05 -1.48 -0.85
CA CYS A 300 23.14 -0.58 -0.15
C CYS A 300 22.52 -1.31 1.05
N ASN A 301 21.37 -0.83 1.55
CA ASN A 301 20.60 -1.50 2.59
C ASN A 301 19.12 -1.62 2.18
N THR A 302 18.57 -2.83 2.18
CA THR A 302 17.13 -3.05 1.96
C THR A 302 16.49 -3.36 3.29
N LEU A 303 15.54 -2.54 3.74
CA LEU A 303 15.09 -2.56 5.13
C LEU A 303 13.56 -2.68 5.22
N LEU A 304 13.08 -3.68 5.99
CA LEU A 304 11.72 -3.65 6.51
C LEU A 304 11.64 -2.60 7.62
N VAL A 305 11.13 -1.42 7.30
CA VAL A 305 11.04 -0.29 8.22
C VAL A 305 9.90 -0.49 9.20
N GLU A 306 10.22 -0.57 10.49
CA GLU A 306 9.26 -0.73 11.57
C GLU A 306 9.00 0.57 12.33
N SER A 307 9.96 1.49 12.34
CA SER A 307 9.78 2.80 12.96
C SER A 307 10.61 3.88 12.25
N VAL A 308 10.02 5.08 12.19
CA VAL A 308 10.63 6.30 11.68
C VAL A 308 10.40 7.40 12.71
N THR A 309 11.45 8.16 13.02
CA THR A 309 11.36 9.37 13.84
C THR A 309 12.17 10.48 13.19
N ILE A 310 11.51 11.59 12.87
CA ILE A 310 12.18 12.83 12.47
C ILE A 310 12.58 13.54 13.76
N VAL A 311 13.87 13.63 14.01
CA VAL A 311 14.43 14.32 15.16
C VAL A 311 14.39 15.81 14.84
N LYS A 312 13.41 16.52 15.41
CA LYS A 312 13.45 17.98 15.40
C LYS A 312 14.69 18.37 16.20
N GLY A 313 15.61 19.12 15.57
CA GLY A 313 16.67 19.76 16.32
C GLY A 313 16.01 20.51 17.47
N THR A 314 16.42 20.23 18.70
CA THR A 314 16.19 21.17 19.79
C THR A 314 16.70 22.50 19.27
N GLU A 315 15.81 23.48 19.11
CA GLU A 315 16.22 24.86 18.89
C GLU A 315 17.19 25.17 20.04
N GLU A 316 18.49 25.14 19.74
CA GLU A 316 19.51 25.67 20.63
C GLU A 316 19.24 27.17 20.69
N ASN A 317 18.46 27.57 21.71
CA ASN A 317 18.34 28.95 22.18
C ASN A 317 19.69 29.42 22.75
#